data_AF-A0A950J9U1-F1
#
_entry.id   AF-A0A950J9U1-F1
#
_cell.length_a   1.000
_cell.length_b   1.000
_cell.length_c   1.000
_cell.angle_alpha   90.00
_cell.angle_beta   90.00
_cell.angle_gamma   90.00
#
_symmetry.space_group_name_H-M   'P 1'
#
loop_
_entity.id
_entity.type
_entity.pdbx_description
1 polymer ?
#
loop_
_entity_poly.entity_id
_entity_poly.type
_entity_poly.pdbx_seq_one_letter_code
_entity_poly.pdbx_strand_id
1 'polypeptide(L)'
;EPPLGVPYASYLVARGPFAESAERELLLAHGVDAIVSKNSGGDATFGKIAAARALGIEVIMLRRPPLPAVPNVASVEEAAAWLGHALASVAARGV
;
A
#
# COMPACT_ATOMS: atom_id res chain seq x y z
N GLU A 1 -8.53 0.43 15.89
CA GLU A 1 -8.38 1.90 16.00
C GLU A 1 -9.76 2.53 16.03
N PRO A 2 -10.01 3.54 16.88
CA PRO A 2 -11.31 4.20 16.90
C PRO A 2 -11.51 5.00 15.61
N PRO A 3 -12.77 5.21 15.17
CA PRO A 3 -13.08 6.08 14.05
C PRO A 3 -12.50 7.49 14.22
N LEU A 4 -12.23 8.17 13.11
CA LEU A 4 -11.83 9.57 13.13
C LEU A 4 -12.92 10.43 13.80
N GLY A 5 -12.53 11.30 14.74
CA GLY A 5 -13.42 12.20 15.47
C GLY A 5 -13.85 13.41 14.64
N VAL A 6 -14.35 13.20 13.43
CA VAL A 6 -14.84 14.25 12.53
C VAL A 6 -16.35 14.12 12.33
N PRO A 7 -17.09 15.23 12.16
CA PRO A 7 -18.55 15.22 12.18
C PRO A 7 -19.21 14.52 10.97
N TYR A 8 -18.49 14.43 9.84
CA TYR A 8 -19.02 13.87 8.59
C TYR A 8 -18.09 12.79 8.06
N ALA A 9 -18.12 11.61 8.68
CA ALA A 9 -17.34 10.45 8.26
C ALA A 9 -18.20 9.20 8.16
N SER A 10 -18.02 8.48 7.05
CA SER A 10 -18.38 7.08 6.94
C SER A 10 -17.11 6.24 7.08
N TYR A 11 -17.11 5.29 8.01
CA TYR A 11 -15.96 4.44 8.27
C TYR A 11 -16.18 3.06 7.64
N LEU A 12 -15.34 2.70 6.67
CA LEU A 12 -15.38 1.41 5.99
C LEU A 12 -14.16 0.59 6.38
N VAL A 13 -14.38 -0.58 7.00
CA VAL A 13 -13.31 -1.54 7.34
C VAL A 13 -13.37 -2.71 6.38
N ALA A 14 -12.33 -2.87 5.58
CA ALA A 14 -12.19 -3.98 4.65
C ALA A 14 -10.72 -4.38 4.51
N ARG A 15 -10.47 -5.59 3.99
CA ARG A 15 -9.12 -6.08 3.68
C ARG A 15 -9.04 -6.41 2.20
N GLY A 16 -8.06 -5.83 1.52
CA GLY A 16 -7.80 -6.08 0.11
C GLY A 16 -7.18 -7.46 -0.17
N PRO A 17 -6.85 -7.74 -1.44
CA PRO A 17 -6.83 -6.79 -2.56
C PRO A 17 -8.24 -6.36 -3.00
N PHE A 18 -8.36 -5.15 -3.52
CA PHE A 18 -9.61 -4.61 -4.05
C PHE A 18 -9.53 -4.48 -5.56
N ALA A 19 -10.55 -5.00 -6.25
CA ALA A 19 -10.66 -4.88 -7.70
C ALA A 19 -11.04 -3.46 -8.10
N GLU A 20 -10.54 -3.00 -9.25
CA GLU A 20 -10.85 -1.65 -9.78
C GLU A 20 -12.36 -1.41 -9.95
N SER A 21 -13.13 -2.42 -10.38
CA SER A 21 -14.58 -2.29 -10.56
C SER A 21 -15.31 -2.02 -9.24
N ALA A 22 -14.94 -2.73 -8.17
CA ALA A 22 -15.51 -2.54 -6.85
C ALA A 22 -15.13 -1.16 -6.27
N GLU A 23 -13.90 -0.71 -6.50
CA GLU A 23 -13.46 0.64 -6.14
C GLU A 23 -14.25 1.70 -6.90
N ARG A 24 -14.46 1.53 -8.21
CA ARG A 24 -15.27 2.44 -9.03
C ARG A 24 -16.70 2.56 -8.51
N GLU A 25 -17.33 1.43 -8.19
CA GLU A 25 -18.68 1.41 -7.61
C GLU A 25 -18.74 2.18 -6.29
N LEU A 26 -17.76 1.98 -5.41
CA LEU A 26 -17.66 2.68 -4.13
C LEU A 26 -17.51 4.20 -4.32
N LEU A 27 -16.61 4.62 -5.21
CA LEU A 27 -16.36 6.04 -5.47
C LEU A 27 -17.61 6.74 -6.02
N LEU A 28 -18.35 6.08 -6.92
CA LEU A 28 -19.60 6.61 -7.47
C LEU A 28 -20.72 6.64 -6.44
N ALA A 29 -20.89 5.58 -5.65
CA ALA A 29 -21.94 5.48 -4.64
C ALA A 29 -21.81 6.56 -3.55
N HIS A 30 -20.59 6.96 -3.24
CA HIS A 30 -20.31 8.01 -2.25
C HIS A 30 -20.07 9.40 -2.85
N GLY A 31 -20.12 9.56 -4.18
CA GLY A 31 -19.87 10.83 -4.84
C GLY A 31 -18.49 11.41 -4.50
N VAL A 32 -17.45 10.58 -4.55
CA VAL A 32 -16.10 10.99 -4.15
C VAL A 32 -15.46 11.87 -5.22
N ASP A 33 -15.07 13.10 -4.84
CA ASP A 33 -14.39 14.04 -5.75
C ASP A 33 -12.85 13.97 -5.67
N ALA A 34 -12.31 13.48 -4.55
CA ALA A 34 -10.86 13.35 -4.35
C ALA A 34 -10.51 12.15 -3.45
N ILE A 35 -9.34 11.55 -3.70
CA ILE A 35 -8.75 10.49 -2.88
C ILE A 35 -7.45 10.98 -2.26
N VAL A 36 -7.34 10.84 -0.95
CA VAL A 36 -6.07 11.02 -0.21
C VAL A 36 -5.50 9.64 0.08
N SER A 37 -4.30 9.33 -0.43
CA SER A 37 -3.69 8.00 -0.25
C SER A 37 -2.21 8.09 0.12
N LYS A 38 -1.75 7.17 0.98
CA LYS A 38 -0.33 6.94 1.22
C LYS A 38 0.32 6.25 0.02
N ASN A 39 1.54 6.65 -0.35
CA ASN A 39 2.37 5.93 -1.30
C ASN A 39 3.03 4.70 -0.65
N SER A 40 2.22 3.70 -0.30
CA SER A 40 2.68 2.45 0.34
C SER A 40 3.44 1.53 -0.62
N GLY A 41 3.26 1.70 -1.94
CA GLY A 41 3.74 0.78 -2.98
C GLY A 41 3.00 -0.57 -2.98
N GLY A 42 3.29 -1.38 -4.00
CA GLY A 42 2.70 -2.71 -4.19
C GLY A 42 1.40 -2.70 -5.00
N ASP A 43 1.31 -3.64 -5.95
CA ASP A 43 0.22 -3.71 -6.93
C ASP A 43 -1.14 -4.05 -6.30
N ALA A 44 -1.13 -4.76 -5.17
CA ALA A 44 -2.33 -5.19 -4.45
C ALA A 44 -3.24 -4.04 -3.97
N THR A 45 -2.75 -2.79 -3.97
CA THR A 45 -3.50 -1.61 -3.51
C THR A 45 -3.77 -0.59 -4.63
N PHE A 46 -3.48 -0.94 -5.89
CA PHE A 46 -3.60 -0.02 -7.01
C PHE A 46 -5.04 0.17 -7.52
N GLY A 47 -5.97 -0.72 -7.17
CA GLY A 47 -7.37 -0.70 -7.65
C GLY A 47 -8.05 0.66 -7.54
N LYS A 48 -7.94 1.33 -6.37
CA LYS A 48 -8.50 2.67 -6.15
C LYS A 48 -7.87 3.77 -7.02
N ILE A 49 -6.58 3.65 -7.32
CA ILE A 49 -5.85 4.63 -8.14
C ILE A 49 -6.25 4.48 -9.61
N ALA A 50 -6.40 3.24 -10.07
CA ALA A 50 -6.93 2.94 -11.40
C ALA A 50 -8.37 3.46 -11.56
N ALA A 51 -9.24 3.17 -10.58
CA ALA A 51 -10.63 3.62 -10.59
C ALA A 51 -10.75 5.15 -10.58
N ALA A 52 -10.00 5.83 -9.72
CA ALA A 52 -9.98 7.30 -9.67
C ALA A 52 -9.53 7.91 -11.01
N ARG A 53 -8.46 7.36 -11.62
CA ARG A 53 -7.99 7.81 -12.93
C ARG A 53 -9.06 7.62 -14.01
N ALA A 54 -9.76 6.48 -14.01
CA ALA A 54 -10.83 6.19 -14.97
C ALA A 54 -12.06 7.10 -14.79
N LEU A 55 -12.25 7.67 -13.60
CA LEU A 55 -13.34 8.58 -13.27
C LEU A 55 -12.94 10.07 -13.35
N GLY A 56 -11.66 10.38 -13.54
CA GLY A 56 -11.15 11.76 -13.50
C GLY A 56 -11.12 12.38 -12.09
N ILE A 57 -11.15 11.54 -11.05
CA ILE A 57 -11.10 11.95 -9.64
C ILE A 57 -9.67 12.34 -9.25
N GLU A 58 -9.53 13.43 -8.49
CA GLU A 58 -8.22 13.89 -8.02
C GLU A 58 -7.58 12.89 -7.05
N VAL A 59 -6.28 12.62 -7.21
CA VAL A 59 -5.53 11.75 -6.30
C VAL A 59 -4.42 12.54 -5.62
N ILE A 60 -4.59 12.81 -4.33
CA ILE A 60 -3.59 13.44 -3.46
C ILE A 60 -2.75 12.32 -2.83
N MET A 61 -1.54 12.16 -3.35
CA MET A 61 -0.62 11.13 -2.90
C MET A 61 0.34 11.64 -1.82
N LEU A 62 0.27 11.08 -0.61
CA LEU A 62 1.26 11.34 0.43
C LEU A 62 2.58 10.65 0.07
N ARG A 63 3.63 11.45 -0.09
CA ARG A 63 4.99 10.98 -0.38
C ARG A 63 5.51 10.07 0.74
N ARG A 64 6.36 9.09 0.40
CA ARG A 64 7.10 8.34 1.41
C ARG A 64 8.00 9.29 2.22
N PRO A 65 8.05 9.14 3.55
CA PRO A 65 9.01 9.88 4.35
C PRO A 65 10.45 9.44 3.97
N PRO A 66 11.47 10.27 4.25
CA PRO A 66 12.86 9.84 4.17
C PRO A 66 13.06 8.60 5.05
N LEU A 67 13.71 7.57 4.50
CA LEU A 67 14.06 6.35 5.22
C LEU A 67 15.57 6.31 5.47
N PRO A 68 16.03 5.69 6.56
CA PRO A 68 17.45 5.44 6.77
C PRO A 68 18.07 4.68 5.60
N ALA A 69 19.32 5.02 5.26
CA ALA A 69 20.08 4.29 4.26
C ALA A 69 20.53 2.93 4.84
N VAL A 70 19.67 1.93 4.69
CA VAL A 70 19.95 0.53 5.06
C VAL A 70 19.83 -0.37 3.83
N PRO A 71 20.55 -1.51 3.80
CA PRO A 71 20.34 -2.52 2.77
C PRO A 71 18.86 -2.90 2.68
N ASN A 72 18.35 -2.92 1.45
CA ASN A 72 16.97 -3.29 1.14
C ASN A 72 16.94 -4.00 -0.20
N VAL A 73 15.84 -4.71 -0.44
CA VAL A 73 15.60 -5.53 -1.63
C VAL A 73 14.22 -5.21 -2.18
N ALA A 74 14.02 -5.37 -3.48
CA ALA A 74 12.80 -4.97 -4.18
C ALA A 74 11.75 -6.09 -4.23
N SER A 75 12.14 -7.33 -3.92
CA SER A 75 11.28 -8.51 -4.05
C SER A 75 11.40 -9.46 -2.87
N VAL A 76 10.41 -10.36 -2.75
CA VAL A 76 10.40 -11.41 -1.73
C VAL A 76 11.50 -12.43 -2.02
N GLU A 77 11.76 -12.70 -3.29
CA GLU A 77 12.79 -13.62 -3.78
C GLU A 77 14.18 -13.14 -3.39
N GLU A 78 14.48 -11.85 -3.63
CA GLU A 78 15.73 -11.22 -3.20
C GLU A 78 15.88 -11.24 -1.67
N ALA A 79 14.78 -11.02 -0.92
CA ALA A 79 14.80 -11.11 0.53
C ALA A 79 15.14 -12.51 1.03
N ALA A 80 14.55 -13.55 0.42
CA ALA A 80 14.82 -14.94 0.75
C ALA A 80 16.28 -15.31 0.45
N ALA A 81 16.81 -14.90 -0.70
CA ALA A 81 18.21 -15.11 -1.05
C ALA A 81 19.16 -14.41 -0.06
N TRP A 82 18.85 -13.17 0.33
CA TRP A 82 19.64 -12.41 1.28
C TRP A 82 19.70 -13.08 2.66
N LEU A 83 18.56 -13.58 3.16
CA LEU A 83 18.49 -14.35 4.41
C LEU A 83 19.29 -15.66 4.33
N GLY A 84 19.18 -16.38 3.21
CA GLY A 84 19.94 -17.60 2.97
C GLY A 84 21.46 -17.38 3.06
N HIS A 85 21.97 -16.32 2.43
CA HIS A 85 23.39 -15.96 2.51
C HIS A 85 23.82 -15.53 3.92
N ALA A 86 23.00 -14.75 4.62
CA ALA A 86 23.31 -14.30 5.97
C ALA A 86 23.41 -15.47 6.97
N LEU A 87 22.48 -16.43 6.89
CA LEU A 87 22.47 -17.59 7.80
C LEU A 87 23.56 -18.61 7.48
N ALA A 88 23.88 -18.85 6.20
CA ALA A 88 25.00 -19.70 5.81
C ALA A 88 26.35 -19.14 6.29
N SER A 89 26.50 -17.81 6.27
CA SER A 89 27.68 -17.09 6.77
C SER A 89 27.87 -17.21 8.30
N VAL A 90 26.78 -17.43 9.06
CA VAL A 90 26.84 -17.67 10.51
C VAL A 90 27.20 -19.13 10.81
N ALA A 91 26.63 -20.08 10.07
CA ALA A 91 26.91 -21.51 10.24
C ALA A 91 28.38 -21.87 9.96
N ALA A 92 29.03 -21.17 9.02
CA ALA A 92 30.45 -21.37 8.71
C ALA A 92 31.43 -20.76 9.74
N ARG A 93 30.93 -20.04 10.75
CA ARG A 93 31.74 -19.39 11.81
C ARG A 93 31.67 -20.11 13.16
N GLY A 94 31.37 -21.42 13.14
CA GLY A 94 31.35 -22.26 14.33
C GLY A 94 31.31 -23.75 14.02
N VAL A 95 32.48 -24.29 13.63
CA VAL A 95 32.93 -25.64 14.00
C VAL A 95 34.41 -25.53 14.37
#